data_AF-A0A6B3I545-F1
#
_entry.id   AF-A0A6B3I545-F1
#
_cell.length_a   1.000
_cell.length_b   1.000
_cell.length_c   1.000
_cell.angle_alpha   90.00
_cell.angle_beta   90.00
_cell.angle_gamma   90.00
#
_symmetry.space_group_name_H-M   'P 1'
#
loop_
_entity.id
_entity.type
_entity.pdbx_description
1 polymer ?
#
loop_
_entity_poly.entity_id
_entity_poly.type
_entity_poly.pdbx_seq_one_letter_code
_entity_poly.pdbx_strand_id
1 'polypeptide(L)'
;GGVPSPVIDPLVIDKHVDKYRKGKRALQALCEHYGVTLSDAHDATADAVAAVRVVRQMGERHRPVSTLPPAELHALQVRAAAEQSASLQAYLRRTANPAAVVEQAWPVIPRSR
;
A
#
# COMPACT_ATOMS: atom_id res chain seq x y z
N GLY A 1 -13.28 5.18 18.78
CA GLY A 1 -13.68 4.59 17.50
C GLY A 1 -12.96 3.27 17.31
N GLY A 2 -13.58 2.29 16.66
CA GLY A 2 -12.92 1.01 16.34
C GLY A 2 -11.83 1.16 15.28
N VAL A 3 -11.10 0.08 15.00
CA VAL A 3 -10.13 0.04 13.90
C VAL A 3 -10.91 0.17 12.57
N PRO A 4 -10.54 1.10 11.68
CA PRO A 4 -11.19 1.24 10.37
C PRO A 4 -11.12 -0.07 9.58
N SER A 5 -12.26 -0.51 9.05
CA SER A 5 -12.34 -1.71 8.20
C SER A 5 -13.61 -1.68 7.33
N PRO A 6 -13.54 -2.09 6.05
CA PRO A 6 -12.31 -2.41 5.31
C PRO A 6 -11.52 -1.16 4.92
N VAL A 7 -10.21 -1.31 4.82
CA VAL A 7 -9.27 -0.30 4.28
C VAL A 7 -8.62 -0.89 3.05
N ILE A 8 -8.58 -0.12 1.96
CA ILE A 8 -7.95 -0.49 0.69
C ILE A 8 -6.85 0.53 0.39
N ASP A 9 -5.61 0.07 0.31
CA ASP A 9 -4.40 0.86 0.17
C ASP A 9 -3.65 0.43 -1.11
N PRO A 10 -3.56 1.32 -2.13
CA PRO A 10 -2.90 0.98 -3.38
C PRO A 10 -1.42 0.65 -3.22
N LEU A 11 -0.72 1.22 -2.23
CA LEU A 11 0.71 0.95 -2.03
C LEU A 11 0.95 -0.49 -1.55
N VAL A 12 0.13 -0.96 -0.60
CA VAL A 12 0.23 -2.33 -0.07
C VAL A 12 -0.10 -3.33 -1.16
N ILE A 13 -1.16 -3.06 -1.95
CA ILE A 13 -1.57 -3.91 -3.07
C ILE A 13 -0.49 -3.97 -4.15
N ASP A 14 0.02 -2.83 -4.63
CA ASP A 14 1.07 -2.76 -5.66
C ASP A 14 2.29 -3.60 -5.29
N LYS A 15 2.79 -3.44 -4.06
CA LYS A 15 3.94 -4.22 -3.55
C LYS A 15 3.65 -5.71 -3.40
N HIS A 16 2.40 -6.08 -3.12
CA HIS A 16 2.02 -7.48 -3.00
C HIS A 16 1.95 -8.15 -4.39
N VAL A 17 1.32 -7.50 -5.37
CA VAL A 17 1.15 -8.07 -6.72
C VAL A 17 2.41 -7.98 -7.57
N ASP A 18 3.25 -6.97 -7.36
CA ASP A 18 4.52 -6.79 -8.04
C ASP A 18 5.61 -6.31 -7.06
N LYS A 19 6.13 -7.27 -6.28
CA LYS A 19 7.15 -7.03 -5.25
C LYS A 19 8.44 -6.44 -5.80
N TYR A 20 8.84 -6.83 -7.01
CA TYR A 20 10.14 -6.46 -7.58
C TYR A 20 10.05 -5.35 -8.64
N ARG A 21 8.88 -4.72 -8.81
CA ARG A 21 8.73 -3.55 -9.68
C ARG A 21 9.78 -2.49 -9.38
N LYS A 22 10.49 -2.09 -10.43
CA LYS A 22 11.43 -0.98 -10.38
C LYS A 22 10.67 0.35 -10.29
N GLY A 23 11.33 1.36 -9.72
CA GLY A 23 10.81 2.73 -9.64
C GLY A 23 10.07 3.05 -8.33
N LYS A 24 9.65 4.31 -8.24
CA LYS A 24 8.96 4.86 -7.05
C LYS A 24 7.54 4.31 -6.93
N ARG A 25 7.01 4.36 -5.71
CA ARG A 25 5.63 3.94 -5.37
C ARG A 25 4.83 5.01 -4.61
N ALA A 26 5.28 6.26 -4.62
CA ALA A 26 4.45 7.37 -4.16
C ALA A 26 3.19 7.47 -5.04
N LEU A 27 2.11 8.08 -4.54
CA LEU A 27 0.82 8.13 -5.24
C LEU A 27 0.96 8.59 -6.70
N GLN A 28 1.69 9.68 -6.95
CA GLN A 28 1.96 10.16 -8.31
C GLN A 28 2.61 9.10 -9.22
N ALA A 29 3.58 8.34 -8.70
CA ALA A 29 4.24 7.27 -9.47
C ALA A 29 3.32 6.07 -9.69
N LEU A 30 2.41 5.77 -8.75
CA LEU A 30 1.37 4.76 -8.96
C LEU A 30 0.35 5.23 -9.99
N CYS A 31 -0.07 6.49 -9.95
CA CYS A 31 -0.93 7.10 -10.95
C CYS A 31 -0.33 6.98 -12.35
N GLU A 32 0.93 7.37 -12.53
CA GLU A 32 1.65 7.20 -13.79
C GLU A 32 1.72 5.72 -14.22
N HIS A 33 2.11 4.83 -13.31
CA HIS A 33 2.24 3.40 -13.61
C HIS A 33 0.91 2.75 -14.03
N TYR A 34 -0.19 3.15 -13.40
CA TYR A 34 -1.53 2.62 -13.67
C TYR A 34 -2.34 3.43 -14.69
N GLY A 35 -1.77 4.48 -15.28
CA GLY A 35 -2.44 5.30 -16.31
C GLY A 35 -3.58 6.16 -15.77
N VAL A 36 -3.47 6.62 -14.52
CA VAL A 36 -4.46 7.48 -13.85
C VAL A 36 -3.95 8.92 -13.81
N THR A 37 -4.78 9.87 -14.24
CA THR A 37 -4.46 11.30 -14.10
C THR A 37 -4.61 11.75 -12.65
N LEU A 38 -3.56 12.37 -12.11
CA LEU A 38 -3.57 13.13 -10.86
C LEU A 38 -3.54 14.62 -11.23
N SER A 39 -4.67 15.31 -11.04
CA SER A 39 -4.85 16.70 -11.51
C SER A 39 -4.16 17.73 -10.62
N ASP A 40 -4.48 17.72 -9.33
CA ASP A 40 -3.96 18.66 -8.33
C ASP A 40 -3.36 17.86 -7.18
N ALA A 41 -2.11 17.45 -7.36
CA ALA A 41 -1.39 16.72 -6.33
C ALA A 41 -1.30 17.59 -5.06
N HIS A 42 -1.51 16.98 -3.89
CA HIS A 42 -1.55 17.64 -2.57
C HIS A 42 -2.92 18.24 -2.14
N ASP A 43 -3.97 18.11 -2.94
CA ASP A 43 -5.36 18.22 -2.46
C ASP A 43 -5.87 16.86 -1.99
N ALA A 44 -6.36 16.80 -0.74
CA ALA A 44 -6.77 15.53 -0.12
C ALA A 44 -7.93 14.84 -0.87
N THR A 45 -8.83 15.62 -1.49
CA THR A 45 -9.94 15.07 -2.26
C THR A 45 -9.46 14.50 -3.58
N ALA A 46 -8.59 15.24 -4.29
CA ALA A 46 -7.96 14.80 -5.52
C ALA A 46 -7.13 13.54 -5.31
N ASP A 47 -6.34 13.49 -4.24
CA ASP A 47 -5.51 12.34 -3.87
C ASP A 47 -6.37 11.11 -3.55
N ALA A 48 -7.48 11.27 -2.81
CA ALA A 48 -8.40 10.18 -2.50
C ALA A 48 -9.07 9.63 -3.78
N VAL A 49 -9.53 10.50 -4.68
CA VAL A 49 -10.12 10.10 -5.96
C VAL A 49 -9.09 9.38 -6.83
N ALA A 50 -7.85 9.87 -6.88
CA ALA A 50 -6.77 9.24 -7.62
C ALA A 50 -6.43 7.85 -7.05
N ALA A 51 -6.34 7.70 -5.73
CA ALA A 51 -6.10 6.41 -5.07
C ALA A 51 -7.18 5.38 -5.42
N VAL A 52 -8.47 5.77 -5.38
CA VAL A 52 -9.58 4.89 -5.78
C VAL A 52 -9.46 4.47 -7.24
N ARG A 53 -9.14 5.41 -8.15
CA ARG A 53 -8.94 5.10 -9.57
C ARG A 53 -7.76 4.15 -9.80
N VAL A 54 -6.66 4.33 -9.08
CA VAL A 54 -5.49 3.45 -9.13
C VAL A 54 -5.87 2.03 -8.69
N VAL A 55 -6.57 1.87 -7.56
CA VAL A 55 -7.03 0.56 -7.08
C VAL A 55 -7.93 -0.13 -8.11
N ARG A 56 -8.82 0.62 -8.78
CA ARG A 56 -9.64 0.05 -9.86
C ARG A 56 -8.77 -0.48 -11.01
N GLN A 57 -7.79 0.30 -11.47
CA GLN A 57 -6.87 -0.14 -12.52
C GLN A 57 -6.00 -1.34 -12.10
N MET A 58 -5.60 -1.42 -10.82
CA MET A 58 -4.94 -2.60 -10.28
C MET A 58 -5.83 -3.84 -10.40
N GLY A 59 -7.11 -3.73 -10.07
CA GLY A 59 -8.08 -4.82 -10.16
C GLY A 59 -8.28 -5.36 -11.58
N GLU A 60 -8.27 -4.48 -12.58
CA GLU A 60 -8.34 -4.87 -13.99
C GLU A 60 -7.07 -5.63 -14.45
N ARG A 61 -5.89 -5.21 -13.97
CA ARG A 61 -4.60 -5.82 -14.35
C ARG A 61 -4.28 -7.09 -13.58
N HIS A 62 -4.72 -7.19 -12.33
CA HIS A 62 -4.36 -8.27 -11.40
C HIS A 62 -5.61 -8.96 -10.86
N ARG A 63 -6.12 -9.95 -11.62
CA ARG A 63 -7.33 -10.71 -11.26
C ARG A 63 -7.40 -11.21 -9.82
N PRO A 64 -6.34 -11.77 -9.20
CA PRO A 64 -6.42 -12.26 -7.84
C PRO A 64 -6.85 -11.21 -6.80
N VAL A 65 -6.57 -9.92 -7.06
CA VAL A 65 -6.97 -8.81 -6.19
C VAL A 65 -8.43 -8.42 -6.41
N SER A 66 -8.91 -8.41 -7.65
CA SER A 66 -10.29 -8.00 -7.98
C SER A 66 -11.34 -9.05 -7.66
N THR A 67 -10.95 -10.31 -7.51
CA THR A 67 -11.89 -11.40 -7.16
C THR A 67 -12.14 -11.54 -5.66
N LEU A 68 -11.35 -10.88 -4.81
CA LEU A 68 -11.51 -10.98 -3.35
C LEU A 68 -12.62 -10.03 -2.86
N PRO A 69 -13.50 -10.50 -1.96
CA PRO A 69 -14.38 -9.62 -1.21
C PRO A 69 -13.58 -8.54 -0.45
N PRO A 70 -14.11 -7.32 -0.24
CA PRO A 70 -13.38 -6.23 0.42
C PRO A 70 -12.79 -6.59 1.79
N ALA A 71 -13.51 -7.41 2.58
CA ALA A 71 -13.02 -7.88 3.89
C ALA A 71 -11.80 -8.82 3.76
N GLU A 72 -11.80 -9.70 2.76
CA GLU A 72 -10.68 -10.60 2.49
C GLU A 72 -9.48 -9.86 1.89
N LEU A 73 -9.74 -8.90 1.01
CA LEU A 73 -8.70 -8.01 0.50
C LEU A 73 -8.07 -7.18 1.62
N HIS A 74 -8.86 -6.71 2.59
CA HIS A 74 -8.32 -6.06 3.79
C HIS A 74 -7.45 -7.02 4.61
N ALA A 75 -7.91 -8.25 4.88
CA ALA A 75 -7.14 -9.24 5.62
C ALA A 75 -5.83 -9.64 4.90
N LEU A 76 -5.85 -9.72 3.57
CA LEU A 76 -4.65 -9.90 2.74
C LEU A 76 -3.68 -8.73 2.92
N GLN A 77 -4.17 -7.48 2.86
CA GLN A 77 -3.33 -6.29 3.04
C GLN A 77 -2.70 -6.22 4.44
N VAL A 78 -3.40 -6.63 5.50
CA VAL A 78 -2.82 -6.73 6.85
C VAL A 78 -1.58 -7.64 6.86
N ARG A 79 -1.69 -8.84 6.28
CA ARG A 79 -0.56 -9.78 6.20
C ARG A 79 0.56 -9.24 5.31
N ALA A 80 0.20 -8.71 4.13
CA ALA A 80 1.16 -8.19 3.18
C ALA A 80 1.93 -6.99 3.74
N ALA A 81 1.28 -6.08 4.48
CA ALA A 81 1.92 -4.94 5.12
C ALA A 81 2.95 -5.40 6.17
N ALA A 82 2.59 -6.38 7.01
CA ALA A 82 3.51 -6.94 8.00
C ALA A 82 4.75 -7.58 7.34
N GLU A 83 4.56 -8.37 6.28
CA GLU A 83 5.65 -8.96 5.49
C GLU A 83 6.55 -7.91 4.84
N GLN A 84 5.95 -6.84 4.29
CA GLN A 84 6.67 -5.73 3.68
C GLN A 84 7.53 -4.99 4.71
N SER A 85 6.97 -4.70 5.89
CA SER A 85 7.69 -4.05 7.00
C SER A 85 8.84 -4.94 7.51
N ALA A 86 8.60 -6.24 7.70
CA ALA A 86 9.63 -7.18 8.12
C ALA A 86 10.78 -7.27 7.10
N SER A 87 10.44 -7.34 5.81
CA SER A 87 11.44 -7.35 4.73
C SER A 87 12.25 -6.05 4.66
N LEU A 88 11.60 -4.90 4.84
CA LEU A 88 12.28 -3.60 4.87
C LEU A 88 13.21 -3.50 6.09
N GLN A 89 12.75 -3.92 7.27
CA GLN A 89 13.57 -3.95 8.47
C GLN A 89 14.82 -4.82 8.29
N ALA A 90 14.65 -6.05 7.78
CA ALA A 90 15.76 -6.96 7.53
C ALA A 90 16.78 -6.36 6.53
N TYR A 91 16.29 -5.70 5.48
CA TYR A 91 17.14 -4.99 4.54
C TYR A 91 17.93 -3.86 5.23
N LEU A 92 17.25 -2.97 5.95
CA LEU A 92 17.90 -1.84 6.64
C LEU A 92 18.94 -2.30 7.68
N ARG A 93 18.66 -3.38 8.41
CA ARG A 93 19.62 -3.96 9.36
C ARG A 93 20.88 -4.47 8.69
N ARG A 94 20.76 -5.00 7.49
CA ARG A 94 21.90 -5.50 6.72
C ARG A 94 22.68 -4.39 6.04
N THR A 95 22.04 -3.30 5.60
CA THR A 95 22.66 -2.33 4.68
C THR A 95 22.96 -0.96 5.26
N ALA A 96 22.30 -0.56 6.35
CA ALA A 96 22.36 0.82 6.83
C ALA A 96 22.45 0.93 8.36
N ASN A 97 21.53 0.29 9.08
CA ASN A 97 21.42 0.41 10.54
C ASN A 97 21.03 -0.94 11.16
N PRO A 98 21.97 -1.69 11.77
CA PRO A 98 21.70 -2.97 12.43
C PRO A 98 20.61 -2.93 13.52
N ALA A 99 20.35 -1.78 14.11
CA ALA A 99 19.31 -1.57 15.12
C ALA A 99 17.97 -1.07 14.55
N ALA A 100 17.81 -0.99 13.22
CA ALA A 100 16.59 -0.49 12.60
C ALA A 100 15.34 -1.25 13.08
N VAL A 101 14.28 -0.50 13.37
CA VAL A 101 12.94 -0.99 13.67
C VAL A 101 11.97 -0.37 12.68
N VAL A 102 11.14 -1.19 12.04
CA VAL A 102 10.08 -0.76 11.12
C VAL A 102 8.76 -1.24 11.70
N GLU A 103 7.83 -0.31 11.88
CA GLU A 103 6.47 -0.62 12.37
C GLU A 103 5.77 -1.60 11.40
N GLN A 104 5.15 -2.63 11.98
CA GLN A 104 4.41 -3.66 11.25
C GLN A 104 2.89 -3.41 11.30
N ALA A 105 2.42 -2.57 12.23
CA ALA A 105 1.02 -2.23 12.39
C ALA A 105 0.49 -1.47 11.17
N TRP A 106 -0.59 -2.00 10.62
CA TRP A 106 -1.41 -1.42 9.57
C TRP A 106 -2.85 -1.97 9.75
N PRO A 107 -3.93 -1.21 9.50
CA PRO A 107 -3.95 0.13 8.91
C PRO A 107 -3.76 1.26 9.93
N VAL A 108 -3.76 0.97 11.23
CA VAL A 108 -3.58 1.96 12.29
C VAL A 108 -2.30 1.66 13.02
N ILE A 109 -1.39 2.63 13.04
CA ILE A 109 -0.21 2.61 13.89
C ILE A 109 -0.63 3.11 15.28
N PRO A 110 -0.47 2.31 16.34
CA PRO A 110 -0.75 2.76 17.70
C PRO A 110 0.13 3.97 18.04
N ARG A 111 -0.43 5.02 18.64
CA ARG A 111 0.41 6.07 19.22
C ARG A 111 1.18 5.47 20.39
N SER A 112 2.49 5.64 20.39
CA SER A 112 3.31 5.44 21.58
C SER A 112 2.75 6.31 22.70
N ARG A 113 2.55 5.72 23.88
CA ARG A 113 2.16 6.47 25.09
C ARG A 113 3.31 7.32 25.59
#